data_AF-A0A7W0S3A3-F1
#
_entry.id   AF-A0A7W0S3A3-F1
#
_cell.length_a   1.000
_cell.length_b   1.000
_cell.length_c   1.000
_cell.angle_alpha   90.00
_cell.angle_beta   90.00
_cell.angle_gamma   90.00
#
_symmetry.space_group_name_H-M   'P 1'
#
loop_
_entity.id
_entity.type
_entity.pdbx_description
1 polymer ?
#
loop_
_entity_poly.entity_id
_entity_poly.type
_entity_poly.pdbx_seq_one_letter_code
_entity_poly.pdbx_strand_id
1 'polypeptide(L)'
;MEFDGELADWLEIAEEHPWKGVLLGNGASMVLWPKFGYRTLFQVASELSGPAALSEKDQQLFRNLRAGGNFEQVLHDLAISLQVADALGGALQEGSDTIRQHYTHIRTALIEAVHAVHVPYSRVALGTLRRIGAYLGEHDYVFSTNYDLIVYWSMMQDAARFTDCFLDGDFEPSVAELDRTKASTSTARSTSITCRGAARARTRTRTARICWSAWGSQSRGRTSSPSS
;
A
#
# COMPACT_ATOMS: atom_id res chain seq x y z
N MET A 1 -16.04 1.63 -29.44
CA MET A 1 -14.64 1.80 -29.03
C MET A 1 -14.25 0.50 -28.40
N GLU A 2 -13.54 -0.33 -29.16
CA GLU A 2 -13.06 -1.62 -28.70
C GLU A 2 -11.76 -1.32 -27.95
N PHE A 3 -11.73 -1.60 -26.65
CA PHE A 3 -10.50 -1.48 -25.87
C PHE A 3 -9.70 -2.75 -26.16
N ASP A 4 -8.61 -2.64 -26.90
CA ASP A 4 -7.62 -3.72 -26.92
C ASP A 4 -6.92 -3.73 -25.54
N GLY A 5 -6.62 -4.92 -25.04
CA GLY A 5 -5.96 -5.08 -23.74
C GLY A 5 -4.45 -4.88 -23.80
N GLU A 6 -3.94 -4.31 -24.91
CA GLU A 6 -2.51 -4.17 -25.15
C GLU A 6 -1.98 -2.89 -24.47
N LEU A 7 -0.90 -3.06 -23.71
CA LEU A 7 -0.23 -1.95 -23.03
C LEU A 7 1.06 -1.63 -23.78
N ALA A 8 1.27 -0.35 -24.11
CA ALA A 8 2.52 0.14 -24.66
C ALA A 8 3.69 -0.08 -23.69
N ASP A 9 4.92 -0.19 -24.22
CA ASP A 9 6.10 -0.28 -23.37
C ASP A 9 6.26 1.01 -22.57
N TRP A 10 6.56 0.87 -21.28
CA TRP A 10 6.67 2.02 -20.39
C TRP A 10 7.75 3.00 -20.82
N LEU A 11 8.89 2.53 -21.35
CA LEU A 11 9.98 3.42 -21.76
C LEU A 11 9.61 4.24 -23.00
N GLU A 12 8.77 3.70 -23.88
CA GLU A 12 8.28 4.43 -25.06
C GLU A 12 7.40 5.61 -24.63
N ILE A 13 6.44 5.38 -23.72
CA ILE A 13 5.51 6.43 -23.27
C ILE A 13 6.10 7.38 -22.22
N ALA A 14 7.15 6.96 -21.51
CA ALA A 14 7.80 7.81 -20.51
C ALA A 14 8.52 9.01 -21.15
N GLU A 15 8.98 8.86 -22.40
CA GLU A 15 9.67 9.93 -23.15
C GLU A 15 8.71 10.94 -23.78
N GLU A 16 7.45 10.55 -24.04
CA GLU A 16 6.48 11.39 -24.73
C GLU A 16 5.88 12.49 -23.84
N HIS A 17 5.88 12.29 -22.52
CA HIS A 17 5.25 13.20 -21.57
C HIS A 17 6.08 13.39 -20.29
N PRO A 18 6.15 14.60 -19.73
CA PRO A 18 6.78 14.84 -18.42
C PRO A 18 5.84 14.35 -17.30
N TRP A 19 5.86 13.04 -17.02
CA TRP A 19 5.05 12.41 -15.98
C TRP A 19 5.49 12.90 -14.60
N LYS A 20 4.64 13.72 -13.97
CA LYS A 20 4.92 14.24 -12.61
C LYS A 20 4.73 13.19 -11.53
N GLY A 21 3.94 12.14 -11.79
CA GLY A 21 3.57 11.15 -10.79
C GLY A 21 3.70 9.73 -11.32
N VAL A 22 4.18 8.82 -10.47
CA VAL A 22 4.22 7.38 -10.74
C VAL A 22 3.45 6.62 -9.66
N LEU A 23 2.65 5.63 -10.08
CA LEU A 23 1.97 4.68 -9.19
C LEU A 23 2.57 3.29 -9.38
N LEU A 24 3.15 2.76 -8.31
CA LEU A 24 3.73 1.42 -8.28
C LEU A 24 2.73 0.45 -7.68
N GLY A 25 2.47 -0.63 -8.41
CA GLY A 25 1.73 -1.79 -7.93
C GLY A 25 2.64 -2.99 -7.67
N ASN A 26 2.06 -4.02 -7.05
CA ASN A 26 2.77 -5.21 -6.58
C ASN A 26 3.65 -5.89 -7.66
N GLY A 27 3.31 -5.70 -8.95
CA GLY A 27 4.12 -6.14 -10.09
C GLY A 27 5.57 -5.66 -10.04
N ALA A 28 5.84 -4.42 -9.60
CA ALA A 28 7.20 -3.89 -9.48
C ALA A 28 8.07 -4.73 -8.51
N SER A 29 7.46 -5.24 -7.45
CA SER A 29 8.09 -6.13 -6.48
C SER A 29 8.23 -7.56 -7.00
N MET A 30 7.24 -8.05 -7.74
CA MET A 30 7.26 -9.40 -8.33
C MET A 30 8.39 -9.60 -9.33
N VAL A 31 8.81 -8.55 -10.05
CA VAL A 31 9.96 -8.59 -10.96
C VAL A 31 11.25 -8.93 -10.21
N LEU A 32 11.41 -8.44 -8.98
CA LEU A 32 12.60 -8.67 -8.16
C LEU A 32 12.48 -9.91 -7.28
N TRP A 33 11.27 -10.23 -6.86
CA TRP A 33 10.97 -11.35 -5.97
C TRP A 33 9.65 -12.02 -6.36
N PRO A 34 9.67 -13.02 -7.25
CA PRO A 34 8.46 -13.67 -7.76
C PRO A 34 7.59 -14.34 -6.68
N LYS A 35 8.17 -14.67 -5.53
CA LYS A 35 7.44 -15.19 -4.36
C LYS A 35 6.42 -14.19 -3.79
N PHE A 36 6.49 -12.93 -4.20
CA PHE A 36 5.55 -11.88 -3.82
C PHE A 36 4.27 -11.84 -4.68
N GLY A 37 4.11 -12.79 -5.61
CA GLY A 37 2.91 -12.90 -6.42
C GLY A 37 1.66 -13.28 -5.62
N TYR A 38 0.49 -12.84 -6.09
CA TYR A 38 -0.81 -13.04 -5.46
C TYR A 38 -1.12 -14.50 -5.09
N ARG A 39 -0.85 -15.43 -6.01
CA ARG A 39 -1.04 -16.87 -5.78
C ARG A 39 -0.18 -17.38 -4.61
N THR A 40 1.07 -16.94 -4.53
CA THR A 40 1.99 -17.33 -3.45
C THR A 40 1.54 -16.75 -2.12
N LEU A 41 1.13 -15.47 -2.10
CA LEU A 41 0.61 -14.82 -0.89
C LEU A 41 -0.66 -15.52 -0.40
N PHE A 42 -1.59 -15.84 -1.29
CA PHE A 42 -2.81 -16.55 -0.95
C PHE A 42 -2.53 -17.96 -0.40
N GLN A 43 -1.62 -18.70 -1.04
CA GLN A 43 -1.20 -20.02 -0.57
C GLN A 43 -0.59 -19.93 0.82
N VAL A 44 0.40 -19.06 1.01
CA VAL A 44 1.08 -18.88 2.30
C VAL A 44 0.08 -18.46 3.37
N ALA A 45 -0.79 -17.49 3.09
CA ALA A 45 -1.83 -17.04 4.02
C ALA A 45 -2.79 -18.17 4.43
N SER A 46 -3.06 -19.11 3.53
CA SER A 46 -3.90 -20.29 3.80
C SER A 46 -3.18 -21.38 4.60
N GLU A 47 -1.85 -21.48 4.46
CA GLU A 47 -1.00 -22.48 5.10
C GLU A 47 -0.37 -22.01 6.41
N LEU A 48 -0.56 -20.73 6.79
CA LEU A 48 -0.13 -20.20 8.09
C LEU A 48 -0.68 -21.06 9.23
N SER A 49 0.06 -21.11 10.34
CA SER A 49 -0.40 -21.77 11.57
C SER A 49 -1.03 -20.75 12.51
N GLY A 50 -2.13 -21.14 13.16
CA GLY A 50 -2.78 -20.33 14.20
C GLY A 50 -3.86 -19.38 13.67
N PRO A 51 -4.28 -18.39 14.49
CA PRO A 51 -5.48 -17.60 14.23
C PRO A 51 -5.36 -16.62 13.06
N ALA A 52 -4.14 -16.33 12.59
CA ALA A 52 -3.90 -15.45 11.46
C ALA A 52 -4.04 -16.15 10.09
N ALA A 53 -4.17 -17.48 10.06
CA ALA A 53 -4.38 -18.22 8.82
C ALA A 53 -5.76 -17.90 8.22
N LEU A 54 -5.85 -17.84 6.89
CA LEU A 54 -7.14 -17.70 6.21
C LEU A 54 -8.04 -18.89 6.56
N SER A 55 -9.21 -18.60 7.10
CA SER A 55 -10.20 -19.63 7.39
C SER A 55 -10.76 -20.22 6.09
N GLU A 56 -11.41 -21.38 6.19
CA GLU A 56 -12.14 -21.95 5.04
C GLU A 56 -13.18 -20.98 4.48
N LYS A 57 -13.81 -20.16 5.33
CA LYS A 57 -14.80 -19.15 4.92
C LYS A 57 -14.14 -18.00 4.15
N ASP A 58 -12.98 -17.53 4.59
CA ASP A 58 -12.23 -16.51 3.83
C ASP A 58 -11.84 -17.05 2.46
N GLN A 59 -11.30 -18.27 2.40
CA GLN A 59 -10.93 -18.89 1.13
C GLN A 59 -12.15 -19.10 0.21
N GLN A 60 -13.32 -19.42 0.77
CA GLN A 60 -14.58 -19.46 0.02
C GLN A 60 -14.97 -18.08 -0.51
N LEU A 61 -14.79 -17.01 0.28
CA LEU A 61 -15.06 -15.65 -0.16
C LEU A 61 -14.22 -15.27 -1.39
N PHE A 62 -12.92 -15.58 -1.39
CA PHE A 62 -12.05 -15.35 -2.55
C PHE A 62 -12.55 -16.09 -3.81
N ARG A 63 -13.03 -17.33 -3.65
CA ARG A 63 -13.59 -18.10 -4.76
C ARG A 63 -14.91 -17.50 -5.27
N ASN A 64 -15.80 -17.13 -4.37
CA ASN A 64 -17.11 -16.58 -4.70
C ASN A 64 -17.02 -15.22 -5.39
N LEU A 65 -16.07 -14.37 -4.95
CA LEU A 65 -15.76 -13.08 -5.58
C LEU A 65 -14.89 -13.21 -6.83
N ARG A 66 -14.48 -14.43 -7.21
CA ARG A 66 -13.60 -14.72 -8.35
C ARG A 66 -12.30 -13.89 -8.34
N ALA A 67 -11.79 -13.60 -7.15
CA ALA A 67 -10.66 -12.69 -6.97
C ALA A 67 -9.30 -13.29 -7.36
N GLY A 68 -9.22 -14.60 -7.63
CA GLY A 68 -7.97 -15.25 -8.06
C GLY A 68 -6.80 -15.13 -7.07
N GLY A 69 -7.08 -14.90 -5.78
CA GLY A 69 -6.07 -14.63 -4.75
C GLY A 69 -5.65 -13.16 -4.62
N ASN A 70 -6.30 -12.23 -5.33
CA ASN A 70 -6.10 -10.79 -5.18
C ASN A 70 -6.75 -10.30 -3.88
N PHE A 71 -5.91 -9.91 -2.90
CA PHE A 71 -6.38 -9.43 -1.61
C PHE A 71 -6.96 -8.01 -1.70
N GLU A 72 -6.41 -7.15 -2.55
CA GLU A 72 -6.89 -5.78 -2.74
C GLU A 72 -8.35 -5.77 -3.18
N GLN A 73 -8.70 -6.64 -4.12
CA GLN A 73 -10.08 -6.79 -4.61
C GLN A 73 -11.01 -7.22 -3.47
N VAL A 74 -10.68 -8.29 -2.75
CA VAL A 74 -11.55 -8.80 -1.67
C VAL A 74 -11.70 -7.79 -0.53
N LEU A 75 -10.60 -7.14 -0.12
CA LEU A 75 -10.64 -6.10 0.91
C LEU A 75 -11.43 -4.87 0.45
N HIS A 76 -11.33 -4.50 -0.82
CA HIS A 76 -12.12 -3.41 -1.40
C HIS A 76 -13.61 -3.75 -1.42
N ASP A 77 -13.99 -4.93 -1.90
CA ASP A 77 -15.39 -5.37 -1.97
C ASP A 77 -16.04 -5.42 -0.59
N LEU A 78 -15.32 -5.92 0.42
CA LEU A 78 -15.75 -5.90 1.82
C LEU A 78 -15.90 -4.47 2.36
N ALA A 79 -14.95 -3.58 2.06
CA ALA A 79 -15.01 -2.19 2.51
C ALA A 79 -16.19 -1.43 1.90
N ILE A 80 -16.44 -1.59 0.60
CA ILE A 80 -17.61 -1.00 -0.08
C ILE A 80 -18.90 -1.57 0.51
N SER A 81 -18.95 -2.88 0.79
CA SER A 81 -20.12 -3.52 1.39
C SER A 81 -20.46 -2.91 2.77
N LEU A 82 -19.44 -2.65 3.61
CA LEU A 82 -19.61 -1.97 4.89
C LEU A 82 -20.12 -0.54 4.70
N GLN A 83 -19.54 0.22 3.76
CA GLN A 83 -19.96 1.59 3.48
C GLN A 83 -21.43 1.67 3.04
N VAL A 84 -21.88 0.74 2.19
CA VAL A 84 -23.29 0.65 1.77
C VAL A 84 -24.19 0.31 2.95
N ALA A 85 -23.80 -0.65 3.78
CA ALA A 85 -24.59 -1.04 4.95
C ALA A 85 -24.75 0.10 5.96
N ASP A 86 -23.68 0.88 6.19
CA ASP A 86 -23.71 2.07 7.03
C ASP A 86 -24.64 3.16 6.43
N ALA A 87 -24.59 3.38 5.11
CA ALA A 87 -25.45 4.35 4.42
C ALA A 87 -26.94 4.00 4.46
N LEU A 88 -27.28 2.70 4.54
CA LEU A 88 -28.66 2.20 4.63
C LEU A 88 -29.21 2.16 6.07
N GLY A 89 -28.42 2.55 7.08
CA GLY A 89 -28.92 2.88 8.42
C GLY A 89 -29.28 1.68 9.31
N GLY A 90 -28.30 0.85 9.66
CA GLY A 90 -28.41 -0.14 10.76
C GLY A 90 -29.32 -1.35 10.52
N ALA A 91 -30.16 -1.33 9.47
CA ALA A 91 -31.00 -2.47 9.08
C ALA A 91 -30.20 -3.74 8.75
N LEU A 92 -28.88 -3.60 8.52
CA LEU A 92 -27.94 -4.67 8.17
C LEU A 92 -26.87 -4.89 9.25
N GLN A 93 -27.08 -4.39 10.48
CA GLN A 93 -26.04 -4.33 11.52
C GLN A 93 -25.33 -5.68 11.77
N GLU A 94 -26.10 -6.76 11.91
CA GLU A 94 -25.58 -8.10 12.20
C GLU A 94 -24.72 -8.66 11.05
N GLY A 95 -25.10 -8.34 9.80
CA GLY A 95 -24.31 -8.66 8.60
C GLY A 95 -23.02 -7.83 8.52
N SER A 96 -23.08 -6.54 8.85
CA SER A 96 -21.92 -5.65 8.85
C SER A 96 -20.83 -6.09 9.81
N ASP A 97 -21.20 -6.60 10.99
CA ASP A 97 -20.21 -7.09 11.97
C ASP A 97 -19.47 -8.32 11.46
N THR A 98 -20.18 -9.24 10.78
CA THR A 98 -19.57 -10.42 10.14
C THR A 98 -18.63 -10.01 9.01
N ILE A 99 -19.04 -9.07 8.15
CA ILE A 99 -18.20 -8.55 7.06
C ILE A 99 -16.93 -7.88 7.63
N ARG A 100 -17.06 -7.11 8.71
CA ARG A 100 -15.93 -6.44 9.36
C ARG A 100 -14.94 -7.43 9.97
N GLN A 101 -15.42 -8.52 10.57
CA GLN A 101 -14.57 -9.60 11.07
C GLN A 101 -13.74 -10.23 9.94
N HIS A 102 -14.37 -10.60 8.83
CA HIS A 102 -13.66 -11.15 7.67
C HIS A 102 -12.68 -10.15 7.06
N TYR A 103 -13.05 -8.87 6.97
CA TYR A 103 -12.16 -7.81 6.50
C TYR A 103 -10.88 -7.74 7.36
N THR A 104 -11.03 -7.68 8.69
CA THR A 104 -9.88 -7.62 9.59
C THR A 104 -9.06 -8.91 9.53
N HIS A 105 -9.71 -10.07 9.50
CA HIS A 105 -9.03 -11.36 9.48
C HIS A 105 -8.21 -11.57 8.20
N ILE A 106 -8.80 -11.28 7.03
CA ILE A 106 -8.11 -11.35 5.73
C ILE A 106 -6.95 -10.36 5.67
N ARG A 107 -7.14 -9.13 6.17
CA ARG A 107 -6.06 -8.13 6.27
C ARG A 107 -4.91 -8.62 7.14
N THR A 108 -5.20 -9.21 8.29
CA THR A 108 -4.18 -9.80 9.18
C THR A 108 -3.46 -10.96 8.50
N ALA A 109 -4.18 -11.86 7.82
CA ALA A 109 -3.59 -12.99 7.11
C ALA A 109 -2.65 -12.52 5.98
N LEU A 110 -3.02 -11.48 5.25
CA LEU A 110 -2.17 -10.85 4.25
C LEU A 110 -0.88 -10.30 4.87
N ILE A 111 -0.98 -9.56 5.98
CA ILE A 111 0.19 -8.98 6.66
C ILE A 111 1.17 -10.08 7.09
N GLU A 112 0.66 -11.16 7.69
CA GLU A 112 1.51 -12.28 8.12
C GLU A 112 2.10 -13.05 6.93
N ALA A 113 1.34 -13.24 5.85
CA ALA A 113 1.84 -13.87 4.63
C ALA A 113 2.96 -13.03 4.00
N VAL A 114 2.78 -11.71 3.90
CA VAL A 114 3.81 -10.77 3.44
C VAL A 114 5.05 -10.88 4.29
N HIS A 115 4.93 -10.87 5.62
CA HIS A 115 6.07 -11.06 6.53
C HIS A 115 6.80 -12.38 6.28
N ALA A 116 6.07 -13.46 6.04
CA ALA A 116 6.64 -14.79 5.82
C ALA A 116 7.38 -14.89 4.47
N VAL A 117 6.91 -14.22 3.42
CA VAL A 117 7.50 -14.31 2.07
C VAL A 117 8.49 -13.19 1.74
N HIS A 118 8.52 -12.11 2.53
CA HIS A 118 9.29 -10.90 2.21
C HIS A 118 10.75 -11.22 1.89
N VAL A 119 11.30 -10.56 0.87
CA VAL A 119 12.70 -10.76 0.49
C VAL A 119 13.63 -10.21 1.58
N PRO A 120 14.59 -10.99 2.10
CA PRO A 120 15.58 -10.45 3.03
C PRO A 120 16.38 -9.33 2.36
N TYR A 121 16.62 -8.22 3.09
CA TYR A 121 17.36 -7.06 2.56
C TYR A 121 18.71 -7.45 1.91
N SER A 122 19.44 -8.38 2.52
CA SER A 122 20.74 -8.85 2.04
C SER A 122 20.68 -9.57 0.68
N ARG A 123 19.50 -9.99 0.22
CA ARG A 123 19.31 -10.61 -1.09
C ARG A 123 19.00 -9.61 -2.21
N VAL A 124 18.75 -8.34 -1.88
CA VAL A 124 18.52 -7.30 -2.87
C VAL A 124 19.83 -6.57 -3.14
N ALA A 125 20.29 -6.60 -4.39
CA ALA A 125 21.53 -5.93 -4.77
C ALA A 125 21.43 -4.41 -4.56
N LEU A 126 22.43 -3.82 -3.90
CA LEU A 126 22.48 -2.38 -3.62
C LEU A 126 22.38 -1.53 -4.90
N GLY A 127 23.00 -1.98 -5.99
CA GLY A 127 22.90 -1.33 -7.30
C GLY A 127 21.48 -1.28 -7.85
N THR A 128 20.66 -2.30 -7.59
CA THR A 128 19.24 -2.32 -7.97
C THR A 128 18.44 -1.30 -7.18
N LEU A 129 18.61 -1.27 -5.85
CA LEU A 129 17.94 -0.28 -4.99
C LEU A 129 18.28 1.16 -5.41
N ARG A 130 19.55 1.42 -5.75
CA ARG A 130 20.00 2.74 -6.24
C ARG A 130 19.37 3.13 -7.57
N ARG A 131 19.28 2.20 -8.53
CA ARG A 131 18.63 2.47 -9.83
C ARG A 131 17.15 2.78 -9.66
N ILE A 132 16.44 2.01 -8.84
CA ILE A 132 15.02 2.26 -8.55
C ILE A 132 14.87 3.62 -7.87
N GLY A 133 15.67 3.92 -6.84
CA GLY A 133 15.62 5.22 -6.16
C GLY A 133 15.92 6.39 -7.09
N ALA A 134 16.89 6.26 -8.00
CA ALA A 134 17.21 7.29 -8.98
C ALA A 134 16.02 7.60 -9.90
N TYR A 135 15.40 6.55 -10.44
CA TYR A 135 14.23 6.63 -11.31
C TYR A 135 13.01 7.22 -10.60
N LEU A 136 12.72 6.76 -9.38
CA LEU A 136 11.60 7.30 -8.59
C LEU A 136 11.79 8.79 -8.27
N GLY A 137 13.05 9.22 -8.10
CA GLY A 137 13.34 10.61 -7.82
C GLY A 137 13.15 11.55 -9.02
N GLU A 138 12.97 11.02 -10.24
CA GLU A 138 12.67 11.83 -11.44
C GLU A 138 11.23 12.36 -11.43
N HIS A 139 10.37 11.77 -10.60
CA HIS A 139 8.96 12.10 -10.50
C HIS A 139 8.69 13.01 -9.29
N ASP A 140 7.81 14.00 -9.44
CA ASP A 140 7.39 14.85 -8.32
C ASP A 140 6.60 14.05 -7.27
N TYR A 141 5.89 13.00 -7.68
CA TYR A 141 5.04 12.18 -6.81
C TYR A 141 5.26 10.68 -7.05
N VAL A 142 5.39 9.92 -5.97
CA VAL A 142 5.53 8.46 -5.97
C VAL A 142 4.46 7.88 -5.06
N PHE A 143 3.54 7.13 -5.66
CA PHE A 143 2.51 6.37 -4.96
C PHE A 143 2.88 4.89 -5.01
N SER A 144 2.66 4.16 -3.93
CA SER A 144 2.93 2.72 -3.89
C SER A 144 1.78 2.00 -3.21
N THR A 145 1.24 0.99 -3.89
CA THR A 145 0.34 -0.02 -3.34
C THR A 145 1.05 -1.34 -3.04
N ASN A 146 2.37 -1.41 -3.26
CA ASN A 146 3.16 -2.60 -2.96
C ASN A 146 3.09 -2.96 -1.48
N TYR A 147 3.00 -4.26 -1.20
CA TYR A 147 2.96 -4.75 0.17
C TYR A 147 4.34 -4.83 0.85
N ASP A 148 5.43 -4.69 0.09
CA ASP A 148 6.78 -4.90 0.59
C ASP A 148 7.54 -3.61 0.96
N LEU A 149 8.85 -3.74 1.16
CA LEU A 149 9.73 -2.66 1.57
C LEU A 149 10.75 -2.33 0.48
N ILE A 150 10.70 -2.93 -0.71
CA ILE A 150 11.72 -2.74 -1.74
C ILE A 150 11.70 -1.30 -2.25
N VAL A 151 10.50 -0.75 -2.51
CA VAL A 151 10.32 0.65 -2.90
C VAL A 151 10.89 1.57 -1.83
N TYR A 152 10.54 1.31 -0.56
CA TYR A 152 11.06 2.08 0.56
C TYR A 152 12.59 2.00 0.69
N TRP A 153 13.18 0.80 0.60
CA TRP A 153 14.62 0.61 0.64
C TRP A 153 15.34 1.32 -0.50
N SER A 154 14.70 1.40 -1.67
CA SER A 154 15.22 2.10 -2.84
C SER A 154 15.26 3.61 -2.60
N MET A 155 14.19 4.18 -2.05
CA MET A 155 14.15 5.60 -1.69
C MET A 155 15.16 5.96 -0.59
N MET A 156 15.36 5.07 0.38
CA MET A 156 16.34 5.27 1.45
C MET A 156 17.80 5.33 0.96
N GLN A 157 18.08 4.97 -0.29
CA GLN A 157 19.41 5.15 -0.88
C GLN A 157 19.76 6.62 -1.11
N ASP A 158 18.76 7.50 -1.25
CA ASP A 158 18.91 8.95 -1.31
C ASP A 158 17.75 9.63 -0.56
N ALA A 159 17.69 9.38 0.75
CA ALA A 159 16.58 9.84 1.59
C ALA A 159 16.36 11.35 1.56
N ALA A 160 17.39 12.15 1.22
CA ALA A 160 17.27 13.61 1.10
C ALA A 160 16.43 14.05 -0.11
N ARG A 161 16.21 13.16 -1.08
CA ARG A 161 15.41 13.43 -2.29
C ARG A 161 13.92 13.15 -2.08
N PHE A 162 13.55 12.46 -0.99
CA PHE A 162 12.18 12.00 -0.77
C PHE A 162 11.59 12.54 0.53
N THR A 163 10.38 13.10 0.45
CA THR A 163 9.58 13.45 1.62
C THR A 163 8.47 12.42 1.81
N ASP A 164 8.36 11.89 3.04
CA ASP A 164 7.26 11.01 3.45
C ASP A 164 6.05 11.86 3.86
N CYS A 165 4.94 11.71 3.15
CA CYS A 165 3.70 12.42 3.46
C CYS A 165 2.80 11.68 4.46
N PHE A 166 3.22 10.55 5.02
CA PHE A 166 2.46 9.87 6.06
C PHE A 166 3.04 10.18 7.44
N LEU A 167 2.39 11.11 8.15
CA LEU A 167 2.74 11.49 9.52
C LEU A 167 1.72 10.89 10.49
N ASP A 168 2.21 10.16 11.50
CA ASP A 168 1.39 9.52 12.53
C ASP A 168 0.24 8.63 12.03
N GLY A 169 0.33 8.15 10.79
CA GLY A 169 -0.67 7.29 10.16
C GLY A 169 -1.68 8.03 9.29
N ASP A 170 -1.64 9.36 9.28
CA ASP A 170 -2.48 10.21 8.45
C ASP A 170 -1.70 10.71 7.23
N PHE A 171 -2.42 10.86 6.12
CA PHE A 171 -1.87 11.41 4.90
C PHE A 171 -1.88 12.94 4.97
N GLU A 172 -0.69 13.52 5.06
CA GLU A 172 -0.47 14.95 5.21
C GLU A 172 0.33 15.49 4.00
N PRO A 173 -0.34 15.77 2.86
CA PRO A 173 0.32 16.26 1.65
C PRO A 173 0.96 17.65 1.83
N SER A 174 0.49 18.43 2.80
CA SER A 174 1.00 19.76 3.13
C SER A 174 2.50 19.77 3.49
N VAL A 175 3.00 18.67 4.06
CA VAL A 175 4.41 18.48 4.45
C VAL A 175 5.33 18.57 3.24
N ALA A 176 4.90 18.00 2.12
CA ALA A 176 5.64 18.02 0.88
C ALA A 176 5.66 19.40 0.20
N GLU A 177 4.59 20.18 0.37
CA GLU A 177 4.53 21.56 -0.13
C GLU A 177 5.48 22.48 0.66
N LEU A 178 5.57 22.27 1.97
CA LEU A 178 6.52 22.96 2.85
C LEU A 178 7.97 22.67 2.49
N ASP A 179 8.33 21.41 2.23
CA ASP A 179 9.70 21.04 1.84
C ASP A 179 10.08 21.58 0.46
N ARG A 180 9.15 21.58 -0.52
CA ARG A 180 9.41 22.22 -1.82
C ARG A 180 9.64 23.71 -1.72
N THR A 181 8.91 24.41 -0.86
CA THR A 181 9.05 25.86 -0.67
C THR A 181 10.42 26.23 -0.06
N LYS A 182 10.96 25.35 0.81
CA LYS A 182 12.32 25.48 1.35
C LYS A 182 13.38 25.14 0.29
N ALA A 183 13.14 24.10 -0.52
CA ALA A 183 14.05 23.70 -1.59
C ALA A 183 14.06 24.67 -2.78
N SER A 184 13.00 25.47 -2.99
CA SER A 184 12.99 26.52 -4.03
C SER A 184 13.73 27.79 -3.62
N THR A 185 13.97 28.00 -2.32
CA THR A 185 14.75 29.15 -1.81
C THR A 185 16.25 28.86 -1.69
N SER A 186 16.66 27.58 -1.66
CA SER A 186 18.05 27.15 -1.82
C SER A 186 18.28 26.60 -3.23
N THR A 187 19.23 27.11 -4.00
CA THR A 187 19.50 26.60 -5.35
C THR A 187 19.73 25.08 -5.35
N ALA A 188 18.78 24.35 -5.99
CA ALA A 188 18.73 22.92 -6.28
C ALA A 188 18.21 21.94 -5.20
N ARG A 189 17.01 21.37 -5.43
CA ARG A 189 16.74 19.93 -5.67
C ARG A 189 15.22 19.69 -5.81
N SER A 190 14.80 18.95 -6.84
CA SER A 190 13.44 18.39 -6.90
C SER A 190 13.26 17.38 -5.78
N THR A 191 12.31 17.65 -4.90
CA THR A 191 11.89 16.73 -3.83
C THR A 191 10.73 15.90 -4.36
N SER A 192 10.91 14.58 -4.42
CA SER A 192 9.88 13.62 -4.80
C SER A 192 9.03 13.27 -3.59
N ILE A 193 7.72 13.36 -3.76
CA ILE A 193 6.72 13.29 -2.70
C ILE A 193 6.17 11.88 -2.65
N THR A 194 6.19 11.26 -1.47
CA THR A 194 5.78 9.86 -1.36
C THR A 194 4.54 9.67 -0.51
N CYS A 195 3.55 9.01 -1.12
CA CYS A 195 2.26 8.74 -0.52
C CYS A 195 2.15 7.23 -0.30
N ARG A 196 2.41 6.76 0.93
CA ARG A 196 2.31 5.35 1.33
C ARG A 196 0.88 4.92 1.65
N GLY A 197 0.40 3.84 1.04
CA GLY A 197 -0.57 2.97 1.71
C GLY A 197 0.09 2.27 2.90
N ALA A 198 0.14 2.91 4.07
CA ALA A 198 0.34 2.34 5.40
C ALA A 198 1.41 1.24 5.59
N ALA A 199 2.70 1.60 5.67
CA ALA A 199 3.73 0.72 6.23
C ALA A 199 4.71 1.52 7.09
N ARG A 200 4.52 1.53 8.41
CA ARG A 200 5.48 2.09 9.37
C ARG A 200 6.77 1.27 9.32
N ALA A 201 7.93 1.90 9.49
CA ALA A 201 9.15 1.24 9.93
C ALA A 201 9.66 2.02 11.16
N ARG A 202 9.52 1.44 12.37
CA ARG A 202 9.91 2.13 13.61
C ARG A 202 11.42 1.94 13.84
N THR A 203 12.24 2.93 13.46
CA THR A 203 13.69 2.88 13.67
C THR A 203 14.08 3.31 15.08
N ARG A 204 14.47 2.34 15.91
CA ARG A 204 15.54 2.55 16.91
C ARG A 204 16.58 1.42 16.94
N THR A 205 16.34 0.36 16.19
CA THR A 205 17.30 -0.70 15.83
C THR A 205 16.99 -1.13 14.39
N ARG A 206 17.96 -1.76 13.71
CA ARG A 206 17.97 -2.18 12.29
C ARG A 206 16.87 -3.19 11.87
N THR A 207 15.72 -3.19 12.54
CA THR A 207 14.61 -4.09 12.29
C THR A 207 13.36 -3.25 12.00
N ALA A 208 13.07 -3.03 10.72
CA ALA A 208 11.83 -2.39 10.29
C ALA A 208 10.65 -3.32 10.61
N ARG A 209 9.75 -2.91 11.52
CA ARG A 209 8.44 -3.54 11.72
C ARG A 209 7.40 -2.81 10.89
N ILE A 210 6.83 -3.48 9.90
CA ILE A 210 5.76 -3.00 9.02
C ILE A 210 4.48 -2.79 9.85
N CYS A 211 3.94 -1.57 9.90
CA CYS A 211 2.65 -1.29 10.55
C CYS A 211 1.69 -0.67 9.53
N TRP A 212 0.62 -1.39 9.20
CA TRP A 212 -0.46 -0.95 8.34
C TRP A 212 -1.58 -0.34 9.19
N SER A 213 -1.74 0.98 9.24
CA SER A 213 -2.81 1.65 10.00
C SER A 213 -3.91 2.32 9.15
N ALA A 214 -3.73 2.62 7.86
CA ALA A 214 -4.60 3.59 7.16
C ALA A 214 -5.57 3.01 6.11
N TRP A 215 -6.09 1.80 6.29
CA TRP A 215 -7.28 1.36 5.55
C TRP A 215 -8.44 1.21 6.56
N GLY A 216 -9.39 2.15 6.49
CA GLY A 216 -10.67 2.10 7.20
C GLY A 216 -10.73 2.79 8.57
N SER A 217 -10.70 4.13 8.61
CA SER A 217 -11.53 4.87 9.58
C SER A 217 -11.76 6.31 9.12
N GLN A 218 -12.92 6.56 8.51
CA GLN A 218 -13.47 7.91 8.38
C GLN A 218 -14.86 7.91 9.03
N SER A 219 -14.87 8.01 10.36
CA SER A 219 -16.01 8.53 11.13
C SER A 219 -15.65 8.63 12.62
N ARG A 220 -15.04 9.75 13.02
CA ARG A 220 -15.22 10.26 14.38
C ARG A 220 -16.07 11.51 14.28
N GLY A 221 -17.35 11.35 14.57
CA GLY A 221 -18.30 12.45 14.70
C GLY A 221 -17.79 13.44 15.75
N ARG A 222 -17.86 14.74 15.40
CA ARG A 222 -17.69 15.83 16.35
C ARG A 222 -18.82 15.74 17.37
N THR A 223 -18.50 15.35 18.61
CA THR A 223 -19.36 15.63 19.75
C THR A 223 -19.26 17.13 20.05
N SER A 224 -20.28 17.88 19.67
CA SER A 224 -20.48 19.25 20.16
C SER A 224 -20.93 19.21 21.62
N SER A 225 -20.10 19.73 22.51
CA SER A 225 -20.48 20.00 23.90
C SER A 225 -21.49 21.16 23.93
N PRO A 226 -22.56 21.10 24.75
CA PRO A 226 -23.44 22.26 24.96
C PRO A 226 -22.79 23.23 25.93
N SER A 227 -22.69 24.49 25.52
CA SER A 227 -22.42 25.63 26.39
C SER A 227 -23.57 25.81 27.39
N SER A 228 -23.24 25.83 28.68
CA SER A 228 -24.08 26.42 29.74
C SER A 228 -23.72 27.88 29.92
#